data_AF-A0A8J7ITI6-F1
#
_entry.id   AF-A0A8J7ITI6-F1
#
_cell.length_a   1.000
_cell.length_b   1.000
_cell.length_c   1.000
_cell.angle_alpha   90.00
_cell.angle_beta   90.00
_cell.angle_gamma   90.00
#
_symmetry.space_group_name_H-M   'P 1'
#
loop_
_entity.id
_entity.type
_entity.pdbx_description
1 polymer ?
#
loop_
_entity_poly.entity_id
_entity_poly.type
_entity_poly.pdbx_seq_one_letter_code
_entity_poly.pdbx_strand_id
1 'polypeptide(L)'
;MSSLQAIQIKRRQLVQAHGLDEDDWRDLVQRMTGQRSTRNLKPVQSRALLGELDRLLGGRYEAPSKGSRKSLSGPYAKKLQALWIACWNMGIIDSADDKALNAFAVRQANVSHANWIRHQEDAVAVIEALKSMLERHGVDWTNYNLSPVHCSLPGFKIACAQWRKLEDFSRQGQTLSEYVRHLVDRPFAEMTAEDWIVVMNDLGRKIRAQKKQDHKE
;
A
#
# COMPACT_ATOMS: atom_id res chain seq x y z
N MET A 1 -12.35 -13.09 -1.96
CA MET A 1 -13.75 -12.62 -1.98
C MET A 1 -14.08 -12.11 -3.37
N SER A 2 -15.25 -12.43 -3.91
CA SER A 2 -15.74 -11.87 -5.17
C SER A 2 -16.18 -10.41 -4.99
N SER A 3 -16.04 -9.56 -6.02
CA SER A 3 -16.45 -8.15 -5.98
C SER A 3 -17.93 -7.98 -5.58
N LEU A 4 -18.79 -8.92 -5.98
CA LEU A 4 -20.20 -8.95 -5.56
C LEU A 4 -20.36 -9.15 -4.06
N GLN A 5 -19.57 -10.03 -3.44
CA GLN A 5 -19.63 -10.27 -2.00
C GLN A 5 -19.21 -9.02 -1.21
N ALA A 6 -18.17 -8.32 -1.68
CA ALA A 6 -17.73 -7.06 -1.06
C ALA A 6 -18.81 -5.97 -1.15
N ILE A 7 -19.47 -5.85 -2.31
CA ILE A 7 -20.57 -4.90 -2.52
C ILE A 7 -21.73 -5.20 -1.56
N GLN A 8 -22.11 -6.48 -1.40
CA GLN A 8 -23.20 -6.88 -0.50
C GLN A 8 -22.88 -6.64 0.99
N ILE A 9 -21.62 -6.84 1.40
CA ILE A 9 -21.19 -6.52 2.77
C ILE A 9 -21.33 -5.02 3.04
N LYS A 10 -20.79 -4.17 2.16
CA LYS A 10 -20.84 -2.71 2.31
C LYS A 10 -22.27 -2.17 2.22
N ARG A 11 -23.09 -2.76 1.34
CA ARG A 11 -24.53 -2.45 1.29
C ARG A 11 -25.18 -2.66 2.65
N ARG A 12 -24.98 -3.81 3.29
CA ARG A 12 -25.54 -4.07 4.64
C ARG A 12 -25.04 -3.07 5.67
N GLN A 13 -23.77 -2.68 5.62
CA GLN A 13 -23.21 -1.66 6.51
C GLN A 13 -23.89 -0.29 6.31
N LEU A 14 -24.16 0.11 5.06
CA LEU A 14 -24.88 1.37 4.79
C LEU A 14 -26.33 1.32 5.25
N VAL A 15 -27.01 0.19 5.07
CA VAL A 15 -28.37 0.00 5.62
C VAL A 15 -28.36 0.16 7.14
N GLN A 16 -27.36 -0.42 7.82
CA GLN A 16 -27.22 -0.32 9.27
C GLN A 16 -26.84 1.09 9.75
N ALA A 17 -25.96 1.79 9.04
CA ALA A 17 -25.43 3.09 9.44
C ALA A 17 -26.35 4.27 9.06
N HIS A 18 -27.06 4.18 7.93
CA HIS A 18 -27.79 5.30 7.34
C HIS A 18 -29.25 4.97 6.98
N GLY A 19 -29.73 3.76 7.26
CA GLY A 19 -31.10 3.37 6.95
C GLY A 19 -31.40 3.35 5.44
N LEU A 20 -30.39 3.08 4.62
CA LEU A 20 -30.51 3.08 3.16
C LEU A 20 -31.61 2.11 2.71
N ASP A 21 -32.58 2.61 1.94
CA ASP A 21 -33.65 1.78 1.40
C ASP A 21 -33.26 1.09 0.08
N GLU A 22 -34.16 0.28 -0.48
CA GLU A 22 -33.92 -0.47 -1.71
C GLU A 22 -33.90 0.43 -2.96
N ASP A 23 -34.61 1.54 -2.97
CA ASP A 23 -34.70 2.44 -4.12
C ASP A 23 -33.50 3.39 -4.19
N ASP A 24 -33.10 3.98 -3.05
CA ASP A 24 -31.85 4.72 -2.89
C ASP A 24 -30.64 3.87 -3.28
N TRP A 25 -30.67 2.59 -2.91
CA TRP A 25 -29.64 1.64 -3.32
C TRP A 25 -29.59 1.46 -4.85
N ARG A 26 -30.73 1.30 -5.51
CA ARG A 26 -30.79 1.13 -6.97
C ARG A 26 -30.35 2.39 -7.70
N ASP A 27 -30.71 3.55 -7.17
CA ASP A 27 -30.34 4.84 -7.76
C ASP A 27 -28.86 5.13 -7.59
N LEU A 28 -28.27 4.76 -6.45
CA LEU A 28 -26.81 4.79 -6.25
C LEU A 28 -26.09 3.89 -7.26
N VAL A 29 -26.54 2.65 -7.44
CA VAL A 29 -25.94 1.72 -8.41
C VAL A 29 -26.09 2.24 -9.84
N GLN A 30 -27.25 2.82 -10.18
CA GLN A 30 -27.50 3.41 -11.50
C GLN A 30 -26.60 4.60 -11.77
N ARG A 31 -26.45 5.51 -10.81
CA ARG A 31 -25.57 6.68 -10.91
C ARG A 31 -24.10 6.29 -11.13
N MET A 32 -23.63 5.27 -10.41
CA MET A 32 -22.22 4.86 -10.44
C MET A 32 -21.86 3.92 -11.60
N THR A 33 -22.82 3.12 -12.08
CA THR A 33 -22.54 2.04 -13.03
C THR A 33 -23.35 2.12 -14.32
N GLY A 34 -24.39 2.94 -14.37
CA GLY A 34 -25.36 3.01 -15.46
C GLY A 34 -26.42 1.89 -15.44
N GLN A 35 -26.43 1.04 -14.41
CA GLN A 35 -27.35 -0.11 -14.29
C GLN A 35 -28.10 -0.07 -12.96
N ARG A 36 -29.36 -0.52 -12.93
CA ARG A 36 -30.13 -0.63 -11.67
C ARG A 36 -29.84 -1.91 -10.86
N SER A 37 -28.84 -2.70 -11.28
CA SER A 37 -28.48 -3.97 -10.65
C SER A 37 -26.97 -4.11 -10.53
N THR A 38 -26.53 -4.82 -9.50
CA THR A 38 -25.14 -5.22 -9.34
C THR A 38 -24.80 -6.49 -10.12
N ARG A 39 -25.78 -7.14 -10.75
CA ARG A 39 -25.56 -8.33 -11.56
C ARG A 39 -24.77 -7.97 -12.82
N ASN A 40 -23.72 -8.73 -13.11
CA ASN A 40 -22.86 -8.56 -14.30
C ASN A 40 -22.14 -7.20 -14.41
N LEU A 41 -21.85 -6.54 -13.28
CA LEU A 41 -21.01 -5.35 -13.29
C LEU A 41 -19.62 -5.68 -13.85
N LYS A 42 -19.14 -4.85 -14.78
CA LYS A 42 -17.75 -4.92 -15.25
C LYS A 42 -16.80 -4.64 -14.09
N PRO A 43 -15.56 -5.16 -14.14
CA PRO A 43 -14.58 -4.92 -13.09
C PRO A 43 -14.35 -3.43 -12.75
N VAL A 44 -14.39 -2.55 -13.76
CA VAL A 44 -14.26 -1.09 -13.58
C VAL A 44 -15.46 -0.51 -12.83
N GLN A 45 -16.68 -0.93 -13.18
CA GLN A 45 -17.92 -0.48 -12.53
C GLN A 45 -18.01 -0.97 -11.08
N SER A 46 -17.62 -2.23 -10.83
CA SER A 46 -17.56 -2.78 -9.48
C SER A 46 -16.58 -2.00 -8.59
N ARG A 47 -15.45 -1.59 -9.16
CA ARG A 47 -14.43 -0.80 -8.47
C ARG A 47 -14.94 0.61 -8.14
N ALA A 48 -15.57 1.27 -9.09
CA ALA A 48 -16.15 2.60 -8.90
C ALA A 48 -17.25 2.58 -7.82
N LEU A 49 -18.16 1.60 -7.88
CA LEU A 49 -19.21 1.42 -6.89
C LEU A 49 -18.62 1.18 -5.50
N LEU A 50 -17.68 0.25 -5.35
CA LEU A 50 -17.06 0.00 -4.05
C LEU A 50 -16.33 1.24 -3.49
N GLY A 51 -15.69 2.04 -4.36
CA GLY A 51 -15.10 3.33 -4.01
C GLY A 51 -16.09 4.28 -3.36
N GLU A 52 -17.26 4.43 -3.97
CA GLU A 52 -18.32 5.30 -3.45
C GLU A 52 -18.94 4.75 -2.15
N LEU A 53 -19.11 3.42 -2.05
CA LEU A 53 -19.63 2.79 -0.82
C LEU A 53 -18.70 3.01 0.37
N ASP A 54 -17.38 2.92 0.15
CA ASP A 54 -16.42 3.27 1.19
C ASP A 54 -16.48 4.73 1.58
N ARG A 55 -16.54 5.63 0.59
CA ARG A 55 -16.68 7.08 0.85
C ARG A 55 -17.89 7.38 1.72
N LEU A 56 -19.04 6.75 1.44
CA LEU A 56 -20.27 6.93 2.22
C LEU A 56 -20.17 6.35 3.63
N LEU A 57 -19.40 5.28 3.83
CA LEU A 57 -19.12 4.68 5.13
C LEU A 57 -17.99 5.39 5.90
N GLY A 58 -17.44 6.49 5.37
CA GLY A 58 -16.30 7.19 5.96
C GLY A 58 -14.96 6.43 5.81
N GLY A 59 -14.91 5.39 4.98
CA GLY A 59 -13.73 4.60 4.68
C GLY A 59 -13.01 5.04 3.40
N ARG A 60 -11.74 4.62 3.26
CA ARG A 60 -10.99 4.67 1.99
C ARG A 60 -11.08 3.29 1.32
N TYR A 61 -11.58 3.23 0.08
CA TYR A 61 -11.62 1.96 -0.66
C TYR A 61 -10.22 1.48 -1.01
N GLU A 62 -9.78 0.44 -0.31
CA GLU A 62 -8.65 -0.37 -0.72
C GLU A 62 -9.13 -1.39 -1.75
N ALA A 63 -8.74 -1.18 -3.01
CA ALA A 63 -9.07 -2.14 -4.04
C ALA A 63 -8.51 -3.52 -3.68
N PRO A 64 -9.28 -4.62 -3.82
CA PRO A 64 -8.78 -5.95 -3.55
C PRO A 64 -7.51 -6.17 -4.37
N SER A 65 -6.41 -6.54 -3.69
CA SER A 65 -5.18 -6.89 -4.38
C SER A 65 -5.49 -8.02 -5.38
N LYS A 66 -4.96 -7.88 -6.60
CA LYS A 66 -5.19 -8.86 -7.66
C LYS A 66 -4.69 -10.23 -7.18
N GLY A 67 -5.64 -11.12 -6.91
CA GLY A 67 -5.42 -12.56 -6.89
C GLY A 67 -5.01 -13.10 -5.53
N SER A 68 -5.85 -14.01 -5.03
CA SER A 68 -5.50 -15.10 -4.13
C SER A 68 -4.36 -15.95 -4.73
N ARG A 69 -3.13 -15.43 -4.73
CA ARG A 69 -1.93 -16.28 -4.74
C ARG A 69 -1.66 -16.65 -3.30
N LYS A 70 -1.32 -17.92 -3.03
CA LYS A 70 -0.88 -18.35 -1.69
C LYS A 70 0.19 -17.37 -1.22
N SER A 71 -0.14 -16.55 -0.23
CA SER A 71 0.82 -15.62 0.35
C SER A 71 2.00 -16.42 0.87
N LEU A 72 3.21 -15.87 0.75
CA LEU A 72 4.37 -16.43 1.44
C LEU A 72 4.00 -16.65 2.92
N SER A 73 4.16 -17.88 3.41
CA SER A 73 3.76 -18.28 4.77
C SER A 73 4.98 -18.74 5.54
N GLY A 74 5.32 -18.02 6.61
CA GLY A 74 6.47 -18.30 7.47
C GLY A 74 6.67 -17.18 8.51
N PRO A 75 7.47 -17.41 9.56
CA PRO A 75 7.63 -16.46 10.68
C PRO A 75 8.12 -15.08 10.23
N TYR A 76 8.94 -15.02 9.18
CA TYR A 76 9.53 -13.78 8.67
C TYR A 76 8.87 -13.26 7.39
N ALA A 77 7.91 -13.99 6.80
CA ALA A 77 7.36 -13.71 5.48
C ALA A 77 6.74 -12.31 5.38
N LYS A 78 5.93 -11.91 6.38
CA LYS A 78 5.28 -10.59 6.40
C LYS A 78 6.29 -9.45 6.43
N LYS A 79 7.36 -9.58 7.23
CA LYS A 79 8.41 -8.56 7.33
C LYS A 79 9.19 -8.43 6.01
N LEU A 80 9.53 -9.55 5.39
CA LEU A 80 10.21 -9.56 4.09
C LEU A 80 9.34 -8.99 2.98
N GLN A 81 8.04 -9.32 2.94
CA GLN A 81 7.09 -8.73 2.00
C GLN A 81 6.97 -7.22 2.21
N ALA A 82 6.89 -6.74 3.45
CA ALA A 82 6.83 -5.31 3.73
C ALA A 82 8.06 -4.56 3.22
N LEU A 83 9.26 -5.10 3.45
CA LEU A 83 10.51 -4.52 2.93
C LEU A 83 10.61 -4.60 1.40
N TRP A 84 10.14 -5.69 0.79
CA TRP A 84 10.07 -5.81 -0.66
C TRP A 84 9.15 -4.76 -1.30
N ILE A 85 7.96 -4.58 -0.72
CA ILE A 85 7.01 -3.55 -1.15
C ILE A 85 7.61 -2.15 -0.93
N ALA A 86 8.37 -1.93 0.14
CA ALA A 86 9.10 -0.68 0.34
C ALA A 86 10.13 -0.42 -0.79
N CYS A 87 10.90 -1.43 -1.20
CA CYS A 87 11.82 -1.32 -2.34
C CYS A 87 11.08 -0.96 -3.64
N TRP A 88 9.91 -1.57 -3.88
CA TRP A 88 9.05 -1.25 -5.01
C TRP A 88 8.51 0.19 -4.93
N ASN A 89 8.10 0.63 -3.76
CA ASN A 89 7.62 1.98 -3.49
C ASN A 89 8.73 3.04 -3.60
N MET A 90 9.99 2.66 -3.42
CA MET A 90 11.14 3.50 -3.73
C MET A 90 11.55 3.46 -5.21
N GLY A 91 10.89 2.66 -6.05
CA GLY A 91 11.21 2.51 -7.48
C GLY A 91 12.55 1.82 -7.75
N ILE A 92 13.08 1.08 -6.77
CA ILE A 92 14.38 0.39 -6.81
C ILE A 92 14.29 -0.91 -7.63
N ILE A 93 13.13 -1.56 -7.57
CA ILE A 93 12.84 -2.84 -8.24
C ILE A 93 11.67 -2.68 -9.19
N ASP A 94 11.53 -3.58 -10.15
CA ASP A 94 10.53 -3.49 -11.23
C ASP A 94 9.24 -4.30 -11.00
N SER A 95 9.23 -5.19 -9.99
CA SER A 95 8.03 -5.95 -9.63
C SER A 95 7.91 -6.15 -8.12
N ALA A 96 6.71 -5.89 -7.60
CA ALA A 96 6.33 -6.19 -6.22
C ALA A 96 5.88 -7.65 -6.00
N ASP A 97 5.91 -8.49 -7.03
CA ASP A 97 5.34 -9.83 -6.95
C ASP A 97 6.12 -10.75 -6.00
N ASP A 98 5.40 -11.60 -5.27
CA ASP A 98 5.97 -12.61 -4.38
C ASP A 98 6.94 -13.56 -5.09
N LYS A 99 6.72 -13.85 -6.39
CA LYS A 99 7.64 -14.68 -7.19
C LYS A 99 9.02 -14.02 -7.34
N ALA A 100 9.04 -12.70 -7.52
CA ALA A 100 10.29 -11.94 -7.64
C ALA A 100 11.00 -11.88 -6.27
N LEU A 101 10.25 -11.67 -5.19
CA LEU A 101 10.77 -11.75 -3.83
C LEU A 101 11.38 -13.12 -3.52
N ASN A 102 10.67 -14.20 -3.86
CA ASN A 102 11.11 -15.58 -3.68
C ASN A 102 12.46 -15.84 -4.38
N ALA A 103 12.60 -15.42 -5.65
CA ALA A 103 13.83 -15.56 -6.41
C ALA A 103 14.97 -14.67 -5.88
N PHE A 104 14.66 -13.45 -5.41
CA PHE A 104 15.64 -12.58 -4.77
C PHE A 104 16.21 -13.24 -3.52
N ALA A 105 15.34 -13.73 -2.66
CA ALA A 105 15.76 -14.10 -1.33
C ALA A 105 16.29 -15.55 -1.24
N VAL A 106 15.98 -16.44 -2.19
CA VAL A 106 16.78 -17.66 -2.47
C VAL A 106 18.25 -17.32 -2.72
N ARG A 107 18.51 -16.31 -3.57
CA ARG A 107 19.87 -15.89 -3.89
C ARG A 107 20.59 -15.29 -2.68
N GLN A 108 19.90 -14.46 -1.91
CA GLN A 108 20.54 -13.81 -0.75
C GLN A 108 20.76 -14.76 0.44
N ALA A 109 19.85 -15.70 0.68
CA ALA A 109 20.02 -16.71 1.72
C ALA A 109 20.89 -17.90 1.28
N ASN A 110 21.31 -17.94 0.00
CA ASN A 110 22.08 -19.05 -0.58
C ASN A 110 21.41 -20.44 -0.38
N VAL A 111 20.09 -20.52 -0.57
CA VAL A 111 19.29 -21.75 -0.40
C VAL A 111 18.66 -22.20 -1.71
N SER A 112 18.56 -23.51 -1.94
CA SER A 112 17.99 -24.05 -3.20
C SER A 112 16.52 -23.70 -3.41
N HIS A 113 15.74 -23.63 -2.33
CA HIS A 113 14.31 -23.35 -2.39
C HIS A 113 13.80 -22.45 -1.28
N ALA A 114 12.91 -21.56 -1.71
CA ALA A 114 12.18 -20.64 -0.87
C ALA A 114 10.92 -21.31 -0.23
N ASN A 115 10.97 -22.39 0.56
CA ASN A 115 9.79 -22.87 1.32
C ASN A 115 9.57 -22.41 2.80
N TRP A 116 10.34 -21.55 3.48
CA TRP A 116 11.77 -21.26 3.36
C TRP A 116 12.33 -20.57 4.56
N ILE A 117 11.96 -19.33 4.80
CA ILE A 117 12.75 -18.56 5.73
C ILE A 117 12.12 -18.80 7.09
N ARG A 118 12.51 -19.93 7.67
CA ARG A 118 12.21 -20.39 9.02
C ARG A 118 13.44 -20.21 9.91
N HIS A 119 14.62 -20.43 9.35
CA HIS A 119 15.88 -20.15 10.01
C HIS A 119 16.08 -18.64 10.10
N GLN A 120 16.43 -18.20 11.29
CA GLN A 120 16.59 -16.78 11.59
C GLN A 120 17.77 -16.17 10.81
N GLU A 121 18.85 -16.92 10.64
CA GLU A 121 20.05 -16.47 9.91
C GLU A 121 19.75 -16.13 8.44
N ASP A 122 19.04 -17.02 7.74
CA ASP A 122 18.56 -16.78 6.37
C ASP A 122 17.65 -15.55 6.29
N ALA A 123 16.79 -15.37 7.30
CA ALA A 123 15.89 -14.22 7.37
C ALA A 123 16.67 -12.91 7.50
N VAL A 124 17.66 -12.91 8.40
CA VAL A 124 18.50 -11.74 8.67
C VAL A 124 19.29 -11.37 7.42
N ALA A 125 19.88 -12.33 6.71
CA ALA A 125 20.61 -12.07 5.47
C ALA A 125 19.73 -11.34 4.43
N VAL A 126 18.49 -11.79 4.23
CA VAL A 126 17.56 -11.15 3.30
C VAL A 126 17.08 -9.79 3.81
N ILE A 127 16.78 -9.66 5.10
CA ILE A 127 16.35 -8.39 5.73
C ILE A 127 17.43 -7.32 5.56
N GLU A 128 18.69 -7.64 5.87
CA GLU A 128 19.78 -6.67 5.79
C GLU A 128 20.11 -6.32 4.34
N ALA A 129 20.02 -7.29 3.41
CA ALA A 129 20.14 -6.99 1.98
C ALA A 129 19.06 -5.98 1.51
N LEU A 130 17.81 -6.15 1.92
CA LEU A 130 16.71 -5.24 1.57
C LEU A 130 16.88 -3.86 2.23
N LYS A 131 17.26 -3.81 3.51
CA LYS A 131 17.54 -2.54 4.21
C LYS A 131 18.70 -1.79 3.56
N SER A 132 19.77 -2.48 3.21
CA SER A 132 20.93 -1.90 2.53
C SER A 132 20.57 -1.32 1.15
N MET A 133 19.68 -1.99 0.40
CA MET A 133 19.14 -1.41 -0.83
C MET A 133 18.41 -0.09 -0.55
N LEU A 134 17.53 -0.07 0.46
CA LEU A 134 16.79 1.13 0.84
C LEU A 134 17.71 2.26 1.33
N GLU A 135 18.76 1.94 2.09
CA GLU A 135 19.78 2.89 2.57
C GLU A 135 20.50 3.59 1.43
N ARG A 136 20.97 2.83 0.43
CA ARG A 136 21.62 3.40 -0.76
C ARG A 136 20.72 4.37 -1.52
N HIS A 137 19.41 4.26 -1.35
CA HIS A 137 18.42 5.15 -1.95
C HIS A 137 17.87 6.20 -0.98
N GLY A 138 18.52 6.42 0.18
CA GLY A 138 18.28 7.56 1.07
C GLY A 138 17.39 7.28 2.28
N VAL A 139 17.05 6.02 2.56
CA VAL A 139 16.36 5.66 3.80
C VAL A 139 17.37 5.63 4.95
N ASP A 140 17.10 6.39 6.00
CA ASP A 140 17.88 6.37 7.23
C ASP A 140 17.20 5.49 8.29
N TRP A 141 17.86 4.40 8.68
CA TRP A 141 17.35 3.49 9.70
C TRP A 141 17.77 3.85 11.12
N THR A 142 18.54 4.92 11.33
CA THR A 142 19.00 5.36 12.65
C THR A 142 17.81 5.68 13.56
N ASN A 143 17.85 5.20 14.80
CA ASN A 143 16.92 5.61 15.84
C ASN A 143 17.66 6.59 16.75
N TYR A 144 17.17 7.83 16.82
CA TYR A 144 17.74 8.85 17.69
C TYR A 144 17.05 8.80 19.06
N ASN A 145 17.84 8.63 20.11
CA ASN A 145 17.37 8.77 21.49
C ASN A 145 16.74 10.17 21.63
N LEU A 146 15.47 10.27 22.05
CA LEU A 146 14.64 11.48 22.14
C LEU A 146 13.81 11.87 20.91
N SER A 147 13.87 11.12 19.81
CA SER A 147 12.90 11.34 18.74
C SER A 147 11.50 10.85 19.13
N PRO A 148 10.42 11.52 18.66
CA PRO A 148 9.06 11.01 18.81
C PRO A 148 8.93 9.56 18.33
N VAL A 149 8.02 8.79 18.94
CA VAL A 149 7.85 7.36 18.67
C VAL A 149 7.64 7.07 17.18
N HIS A 150 6.86 7.90 16.48
CA HIS A 150 6.59 7.74 15.06
C HIS A 150 7.85 7.83 14.18
N CYS A 151 8.89 8.54 14.61
CA CYS A 151 10.16 8.64 13.87
C CYS A 151 10.92 7.30 13.80
N SER A 152 10.67 6.39 14.76
CA SER A 152 11.26 5.06 14.76
C SER A 152 10.57 4.08 13.80
N LEU A 153 9.35 4.42 13.34
CA LEU A 153 8.57 3.54 12.48
C LEU A 153 9.25 3.41 11.10
N PRO A 154 9.44 2.18 10.60
CA PRO A 154 9.97 1.95 9.26
C PRO A 154 9.23 2.74 8.17
N GLY A 155 7.90 2.80 8.28
CA GLY A 155 7.05 3.50 7.33
C GLY A 155 7.31 5.01 7.25
N PHE A 156 7.54 5.66 8.40
CA PHE A 156 7.92 7.07 8.45
C PHE A 156 9.26 7.31 7.75
N LYS A 157 10.27 6.49 8.08
CA LYS A 157 11.63 6.62 7.52
C LYS A 157 11.65 6.48 6.00
N ILE A 158 10.91 5.50 5.48
CA ILE A 158 10.76 5.29 4.04
C ILE A 158 10.00 6.47 3.42
N ALA A 159 8.88 6.92 4.01
CA ALA A 159 8.10 8.04 3.49
C ALA A 159 8.93 9.34 3.43
N CYS A 160 9.77 9.61 4.43
CA CYS A 160 10.72 10.73 4.40
C CYS A 160 11.71 10.62 3.22
N ALA A 161 12.25 9.43 2.95
CA ALA A 161 13.13 9.22 1.81
C ALA A 161 12.40 9.38 0.47
N GLN A 162 11.17 8.87 0.36
CA GLN A 162 10.32 9.03 -0.82
C GLN A 162 10.00 10.51 -1.08
N TRP A 163 9.68 11.27 -0.03
CA TRP A 163 9.39 12.69 -0.14
C TRP A 163 10.58 13.47 -0.70
N ARG A 164 11.79 13.21 -0.20
CA ARG A 164 13.02 13.85 -0.71
C ARG A 164 13.33 13.52 -2.18
N LYS A 165 12.83 12.39 -2.68
CA LYS A 165 12.98 12.00 -4.10
C LYS A 165 12.01 12.70 -5.03
N LEU A 166 10.88 13.20 -4.53
CA LEU A 166 9.89 13.88 -5.34
C LEU A 166 10.21 15.38 -5.40
N GLU A 167 10.91 15.79 -6.46
CA GLU A 167 11.37 17.18 -6.64
C GLU A 167 10.21 18.19 -6.74
N ASP A 168 9.08 17.78 -7.33
CA ASP A 168 7.95 18.67 -7.61
C ASP A 168 7.27 19.21 -6.35
N PHE A 169 7.16 18.39 -5.29
CA PHE A 169 6.53 18.84 -4.04
C PHE A 169 7.43 19.79 -3.26
N SER A 170 8.75 19.59 -3.35
CA SER A 170 9.73 20.50 -2.76
C SER A 170 9.70 21.87 -3.45
N ARG A 171 9.48 21.91 -4.78
CA ARG A 171 9.32 23.16 -5.55
C ARG A 171 8.01 23.90 -5.23
N GLN A 172 6.96 23.17 -4.88
CA GLN A 172 5.66 23.74 -4.50
C GLN A 172 5.61 24.21 -3.03
N GLY A 173 6.70 24.06 -2.27
CA GLY A 173 6.79 24.49 -0.88
C GLY A 173 5.94 23.66 0.10
N GLN A 174 5.37 22.54 -0.35
CA GLN A 174 4.58 21.67 0.52
C GLN A 174 5.50 20.89 1.45
N THR A 175 5.07 20.70 2.69
CA THR A 175 5.77 19.83 3.65
C THR A 175 5.18 18.41 3.63
N LEU A 176 5.99 17.41 3.99
CA LEU A 176 5.49 16.03 4.13
C LEU A 176 4.33 15.95 5.15
N SER A 177 4.38 16.74 6.22
CA SER A 177 3.32 16.77 7.24
C SER A 177 1.98 17.26 6.69
N GLU A 178 1.98 18.31 5.88
CA GLU A 178 0.75 18.80 5.23
C GLU A 178 0.23 17.79 4.22
N TYR A 179 1.13 17.21 3.42
CA TYR A 179 0.78 16.17 2.46
C TYR A 179 0.09 14.98 3.12
N VAL A 180 0.70 14.48 4.18
CA VAL A 180 0.18 13.36 4.96
C VAL A 180 -1.14 13.75 5.63
N ARG A 181 -1.25 14.95 6.19
CA ARG A 181 -2.52 15.44 6.75
C ARG A 181 -3.63 15.42 5.70
N HIS A 182 -3.39 15.91 4.49
CA HIS A 182 -4.38 15.88 3.42
C HIS A 182 -4.74 14.46 2.96
N LEU A 183 -3.76 13.54 2.95
CA LEU A 183 -3.98 12.19 2.47
C LEU A 183 -4.69 11.29 3.50
N VAL A 184 -4.30 11.35 4.77
CA VAL A 184 -4.78 10.45 5.83
C VAL A 184 -5.69 11.09 6.88
N ASP A 185 -5.78 12.42 6.91
CA ASP A 185 -6.51 13.24 7.90
C ASP A 185 -6.01 13.09 9.36
N ARG A 186 -4.72 12.81 9.53
CA ARG A 186 -4.10 12.60 10.86
C ARG A 186 -2.71 13.24 10.96
N PRO A 187 -2.29 13.73 12.14
CA PRO A 187 -0.90 14.15 12.35
C PRO A 187 0.02 12.94 12.49
N PHE A 188 1.32 13.13 12.25
CA PHE A 188 2.35 12.08 12.45
C PHE A 188 2.29 11.42 13.82
N ALA A 189 1.97 12.19 14.87
CA ALA A 189 1.93 11.69 16.25
C ALA A 189 0.85 10.61 16.47
N GLU A 190 -0.21 10.60 15.65
CA GLU A 190 -1.33 9.66 15.75
C GLU A 190 -1.29 8.58 14.65
N MET A 191 -0.27 8.61 13.78
CA MET A 191 -0.16 7.66 12.68
C MET A 191 0.26 6.28 13.16
N THR A 192 -0.48 5.28 12.69
CA THR A 192 -0.16 3.87 12.88
C THR A 192 0.73 3.35 11.75
N ALA A 193 1.24 2.12 11.90
CA ALA A 193 1.97 1.45 10.82
C ALA A 193 1.12 1.28 9.54
N GLU A 194 -0.19 1.10 9.68
CA GLU A 194 -1.12 0.95 8.55
C GLU A 194 -1.32 2.26 7.80
N ASP A 195 -1.42 3.39 8.52
CA ASP A 195 -1.51 4.71 7.91
C ASP A 195 -0.26 5.02 7.07
N TRP A 196 0.93 4.65 7.56
CA TRP A 196 2.17 4.80 6.81
C TRP A 196 2.22 3.93 5.54
N ILE A 197 1.57 2.76 5.54
CA ILE A 197 1.46 1.94 4.31
C ILE A 197 0.70 2.70 3.23
N VAL A 198 -0.39 3.40 3.59
CA VAL A 198 -1.18 4.21 2.64
C VAL A 198 -0.31 5.34 2.05
N VAL A 199 0.40 6.07 2.90
CA VAL A 199 1.30 7.16 2.48
C VAL A 199 2.40 6.64 1.55
N MET A 200 3.11 5.58 1.95
CA MET A 200 4.20 5.01 1.16
C MET A 200 3.75 4.50 -0.21
N ASN A 201 2.57 3.88 -0.26
CA ASN A 201 1.98 3.38 -1.51
C ASN A 201 1.64 4.53 -2.46
N ASP A 202 1.12 5.64 -1.95
CA ASP A 202 0.80 6.79 -2.77
C ASP A 202 2.05 7.52 -3.28
N LEU A 203 2.99 7.84 -2.40
CA LEU A 203 4.27 8.44 -2.79
C LEU A 203 5.03 7.54 -3.78
N GLY A 204 5.00 6.22 -3.57
CA GLY A 204 5.67 5.28 -4.46
C GLY A 204 5.03 5.19 -5.86
N ARG A 205 3.71 5.39 -5.98
CA ARG A 205 3.07 5.53 -7.30
C ARG A 205 3.61 6.77 -8.03
N LYS A 206 3.77 7.89 -7.33
CA LYS A 206 4.28 9.13 -7.91
C LYS A 206 5.73 9.01 -8.35
N ILE A 207 6.60 8.43 -7.51
CA ILE A 207 8.02 8.19 -7.86
C ILE A 207 8.13 7.36 -9.14
N ARG A 208 7.37 6.26 -9.24
CA ARG A 208 7.40 5.40 -10.44
C ARG A 208 6.80 6.08 -11.67
N ALA A 209 5.84 6.98 -11.49
CA ALA A 209 5.28 7.78 -12.59
C ALA A 209 6.32 8.79 -13.13
N GLN A 210 7.03 9.49 -12.24
CA GLN A 210 8.12 10.42 -12.60
C GLN A 210 9.24 9.68 -13.35
N LYS A 211 9.74 8.56 -12.81
CA LYS A 211 10.76 7.74 -13.48
C LYS A 211 10.36 7.33 -14.91
N LYS A 212 9.07 7.06 -15.15
CA LYS A 212 8.57 6.70 -16.48
C LYS A 212 8.54 7.90 -17.44
N GLN A 213 8.35 9.11 -16.93
CA GLN A 213 8.44 10.34 -17.72
C GLN A 213 9.89 10.62 -18.11
N ASP A 214 10.82 10.53 -17.15
CA ASP A 214 12.25 10.76 -17.38
C ASP A 214 12.88 9.78 -18.40
N HIS A 215 12.36 8.56 -18.54
CA HIS A 215 12.84 7.58 -19.53
C HIS A 215 12.23 7.75 -20.93
N LYS A 216 11.25 8.66 -21.09
CA LYS A 216 10.57 8.91 -22.37
C LYS A 216 11.12 10.17 -23.07
N GLU A 217 11.86 11.00 -22.36
CA GLU A 217 12.64 12.13 -22.88
C GLU A 217 14.05 11.66 -23.26
#